data_AF-M2Q7M3-F1
#
_entry.id   AF-M2Q7M3-F1
#
_cell.length_a   1.000
_cell.length_b   1.000
_cell.length_c   1.000
_cell.angle_alpha   90.00
_cell.angle_beta   90.00
_cell.angle_gamma   90.00
#
_symmetry.space_group_name_H-M   'P 1'
#
loop_
_entity.id
_entity.type
_entity.pdbx_description
1 polymer ?
#
loop_
_entity_poly.entity_id
_entity_poly.type
_entity_poly.pdbx_seq_one_letter_code
_entity_poly.pdbx_strand_id
1 'polypeptide(L)'
;MSEIKYKKLTTKLDKGLNLCLFETIFNWRQVNGLKHDDYTRYRRFCSRRIKRIRQKVQLINKWEKKQFKQLKLVAEHMKTSECLMIPLLKVERCWAYANELQP
;
A
#
# COMPACT_ATOMS: atom_id res chain seq x y z
N MET A 1 -8.54 -22.19 -27.20
CA MET A 1 -8.20 -21.06 -26.32
C MET A 1 -9.10 -21.11 -25.10
N SER A 2 -8.62 -21.72 -24.02
CA SER A 2 -9.41 -21.94 -22.80
C SER A 2 -9.39 -20.71 -21.90
N GLU A 3 -10.57 -20.16 -21.61
CA GLU A 3 -10.77 -19.10 -20.62
C GLU A 3 -10.33 -19.56 -19.22
N ILE A 4 -9.28 -18.94 -18.68
CA ILE A 4 -8.88 -19.15 -17.29
C ILE A 4 -9.85 -18.38 -16.40
N LYS A 5 -10.88 -19.07 -15.90
CA LYS A 5 -11.75 -18.55 -14.85
C LYS A 5 -10.98 -18.47 -13.53
N TYR A 6 -10.61 -17.25 -13.12
CA TYR A 6 -10.07 -17.01 -11.77
C TYR A 6 -11.19 -17.24 -10.74
N LYS A 7 -11.10 -18.36 -10.03
CA LYS A 7 -12.01 -18.72 -8.94
C LYS A 7 -11.81 -17.70 -7.81
N LYS A 8 -12.81 -16.86 -7.51
CA LYS A 8 -12.81 -16.01 -6.32
C LYS A 8 -12.81 -16.91 -5.09
N LEU A 9 -11.62 -17.14 -4.53
CA LEU A 9 -11.44 -17.76 -3.23
C LEU A 9 -11.84 -16.73 -2.17
N THR A 10 -13.12 -16.74 -1.81
CA THR A 10 -13.59 -16.12 -0.56
C THR A 10 -13.14 -16.99 0.60
N THR A 11 -11.86 -16.92 0.96
CA THR A 11 -11.39 -17.53 2.21
C THR A 11 -11.58 -16.52 3.33
N LYS A 12 -12.47 -16.84 4.27
CA LYS A 12 -12.43 -16.30 5.64
C LYS A 12 -10.99 -16.40 6.13
N LEU A 13 -10.34 -15.25 6.28
CA LEU A 13 -8.92 -15.16 6.58
C LEU A 13 -8.74 -15.05 8.10
N ASP A 14 -8.91 -16.15 8.82
CA ASP A 14 -8.67 -16.17 10.27
C ASP A 14 -7.21 -16.51 10.60
N LYS A 15 -6.61 -15.64 11.45
CA LYS A 15 -5.40 -15.79 12.29
C LYS A 15 -4.00 -15.86 11.64
N GLY A 16 -3.77 -15.09 10.56
CA GLY A 16 -2.42 -14.88 10.01
C GLY A 16 -2.22 -13.51 9.35
N LEU A 17 -0.98 -13.02 9.33
CA LEU A 17 -0.53 -11.84 8.59
C LEU A 17 -0.56 -12.12 7.06
N ASN A 18 -1.74 -12.27 6.48
CA ASN A 18 -1.89 -12.53 5.04
C ASN A 18 -2.24 -11.24 4.27
N LEU A 19 -1.62 -11.07 3.11
CA LEU A 19 -1.85 -9.96 2.18
C LEU A 19 -1.88 -10.50 0.74
N CYS A 20 -3.05 -10.48 0.10
CA CYS A 20 -3.18 -10.82 -1.32
C CYS A 20 -2.58 -9.70 -2.18
N LEU A 21 -1.26 -9.74 -2.36
CA LEU A 21 -0.48 -8.64 -2.94
C LEU A 21 -0.95 -8.26 -4.34
N PHE A 22 -1.02 -9.23 -5.25
CA PHE A 22 -1.37 -8.99 -6.66
C PHE A 22 -2.78 -8.40 -6.82
N GLU A 23 -3.79 -9.04 -6.23
CA GLU A 23 -5.18 -8.59 -6.33
C GLU A 23 -5.35 -7.19 -5.73
N THR A 24 -4.69 -6.92 -4.59
CA THR A 24 -4.75 -5.61 -3.92
C THR A 24 -4.17 -4.51 -4.79
N ILE A 25 -2.97 -4.73 -5.34
CA ILE A 25 -2.29 -3.75 -6.21
C ILE A 25 -3.12 -3.50 -7.47
N PHE A 26 -3.57 -4.58 -8.13
CA PHE A 26 -4.36 -4.49 -9.36
C PHE A 26 -5.62 -3.65 -9.14
N ASN A 27 -6.39 -3.95 -8.10
CA ASN A 27 -7.59 -3.20 -7.75
C ASN A 27 -7.27 -1.73 -7.43
N TRP A 28 -6.20 -1.44 -6.70
CA TRP A 28 -5.80 -0.07 -6.42
C TRP A 28 -5.42 0.70 -7.68
N ARG A 29 -4.63 0.11 -8.58
CA ARG A 29 -4.23 0.75 -9.83
C ARG A 29 -5.46 1.10 -10.67
N GLN A 30 -6.36 0.14 -10.87
CA GLN A 30 -7.57 0.33 -11.69
C GLN A 30 -8.49 1.44 -11.16
N VAL A 31 -8.69 1.52 -9.83
CA VAL A 31 -9.59 2.50 -9.22
C VAL A 31 -8.96 3.90 -9.15
N ASN A 32 -7.63 4.00 -8.97
CA ASN A 32 -6.96 5.24 -8.60
C ASN A 32 -6.22 5.94 -9.75
N GLY A 33 -6.63 5.70 -11.00
CA GLY A 33 -6.21 6.52 -12.15
C GLY A 33 -5.33 5.83 -13.18
N LEU A 34 -4.79 4.64 -12.91
CA LEU A 34 -3.97 3.93 -13.91
C LEU A 34 -4.78 3.45 -15.12
N LYS A 35 -6.11 3.41 -15.00
CA LYS A 35 -6.98 3.14 -16.15
C LYS A 35 -6.88 4.21 -17.25
N HIS A 36 -6.36 5.38 -16.90
CA HIS A 36 -6.13 6.53 -17.76
C HIS A 36 -4.68 7.02 -17.70
N ASP A 37 -3.74 6.16 -17.30
CA ASP A 37 -2.31 6.49 -17.14
C ASP A 37 -2.00 7.70 -16.23
N ASP A 38 -2.90 8.02 -15.28
CA ASP A 38 -2.71 9.11 -14.32
C ASP A 38 -1.87 8.64 -13.11
N TYR A 39 -0.56 8.58 -13.31
CA TYR A 39 0.41 8.19 -12.30
C TYR A 39 0.48 9.18 -11.12
N THR A 40 0.27 10.47 -11.38
CA THR A 40 0.24 11.53 -10.34
C THR A 40 -0.88 11.27 -9.34
N ARG A 41 -2.08 10.93 -9.82
CA ARG A 41 -3.23 10.59 -8.99
C ARG A 41 -2.98 9.31 -8.19
N TYR A 42 -2.39 8.29 -8.80
CA TYR A 42 -2.05 7.06 -8.09
C TYR A 42 -1.01 7.31 -6.98
N ARG A 43 0.01 8.12 -7.25
CA ARG A 43 1.04 8.53 -6.26
C ARG A 43 0.43 9.29 -5.07
N ARG A 44 -0.55 10.17 -5.33
CA ARG A 44 -1.34 10.86 -4.29
C ARG A 44 -2.15 9.87 -3.45
N PHE A 45 -2.79 8.88 -4.07
CA PHE A 45 -3.50 7.81 -3.37
C PHE A 45 -2.56 7.04 -2.43
N CYS A 46 -1.41 6.55 -2.93
CA CYS A 46 -0.44 5.82 -2.12
C CYS A 46 0.02 6.65 -0.91
N SER A 47 0.31 7.93 -1.11
CA SER A 47 0.73 8.83 -0.03
C SER A 47 -0.33 9.02 1.06
N ARG A 48 -1.60 9.24 0.66
CA ARG A 48 -2.72 9.35 1.60
C ARG A 48 -2.97 8.05 2.36
N ARG A 49 -2.90 6.92 1.67
CA ARG A 49 -3.11 5.59 2.26
C ARG A 49 -2.00 5.26 3.27
N ILE A 50 -0.74 5.53 2.96
CA ILE A 50 0.40 5.41 3.90
C ILE A 50 0.15 6.25 5.16
N LYS A 51 -0.29 7.52 5.00
CA LYS A 51 -0.58 8.40 6.14
C LYS A 51 -1.66 7.80 7.04
N ARG A 52 -2.78 7.33 6.47
CA ARG A 52 -3.88 6.72 7.23
C ARG A 52 -3.47 5.45 7.97
N ILE A 53 -2.72 4.56 7.30
CA ILE A 53 -2.26 3.32 7.93
C ILE A 53 -1.28 3.62 9.07
N ARG A 54 -0.34 4.57 8.86
CA ARG A 54 0.55 5.02 9.92
C ARG A 54 -0.21 5.60 11.11
N GLN A 55 -1.30 6.34 10.86
CA GLN A 55 -2.16 6.84 11.91
C GLN A 55 -2.84 5.72 12.70
N LYS A 56 -3.38 4.72 11.99
CA LYS A 56 -4.05 3.57 12.59
C LYS A 56 -3.12 2.69 13.44
N VAL A 57 -1.90 2.45 12.96
CA VAL A 57 -0.87 1.66 13.67
C VAL A 57 -0.10 2.51 14.71
N GLN A 58 -0.45 3.79 14.88
CA GLN A 58 0.25 4.74 15.76
C GLN A 58 1.74 4.91 15.44
N LEU A 59 2.15 4.64 14.20
CA LEU A 59 3.50 4.87 13.66
C LEU A 59 3.62 6.30 13.12
N ILE A 60 3.37 7.28 13.99
CA ILE A 60 3.46 8.71 13.69
C ILE A 60 4.50 9.36 14.58
N ASN A 61 5.27 10.29 14.03
CA ASN A 61 6.02 11.22 14.86
C ASN A 61 5.04 12.12 15.62
N LYS A 62 5.07 12.06 16.94
CA LYS A 62 4.33 13.00 17.79
C LYS A 62 4.92 14.40 17.57
N TRP A 63 4.05 15.34 17.26
CA TRP A 63 4.42 16.73 16.98
C TRP A 63 5.00 17.47 18.20
N GLU A 64 4.78 16.93 19.40
CA GLU A 64 5.34 17.41 20.67
C GLU A 64 6.86 17.61 20.64
N LYS A 65 7.56 16.77 19.87
CA LYS A 65 9.00 16.90 19.66
C LYS A 65 9.14 17.45 18.24
N LYS A 66 9.45 18.74 18.09
CA LYS A 66 9.73 19.44 16.80
C LYS A 66 10.91 18.86 16.00
N GLN A 67 11.24 17.60 16.24
CA GLN A 67 12.34 16.84 15.68
C GLN A 67 11.77 15.66 14.90
N PHE A 68 12.19 15.52 13.65
CA PHE A 68 11.82 14.38 12.84
C PHE A 68 12.56 13.14 13.35
N LYS A 69 11.82 12.12 13.80
CA LYS A 69 12.37 10.79 14.07
C LYS A 69 12.05 9.87 12.91
N GLN A 70 13.07 9.20 12.38
CA GLN A 70 12.83 8.18 11.36
C GLN A 70 12.23 6.95 12.04
N LEU A 71 10.92 6.71 11.87
CA LEU A 71 10.31 5.46 12.32
C LEU A 71 10.78 4.31 11.42
N LYS A 72 11.59 3.43 12.00
CA LYS A 72 11.98 2.16 11.37
C LYS A 72 10.79 1.20 11.42
N LEU A 73 10.59 0.45 10.34
CA LEU A 73 9.60 -0.63 10.29
C LEU A 73 10.27 -1.87 10.88
N VAL A 74 10.25 -1.99 12.21
CA VAL A 74 10.78 -3.15 12.94
C VAL A 74 9.71 -4.24 12.96
N ALA A 75 10.10 -5.51 12.86
CA ALA A 75 9.18 -6.66 12.89
C ALA A 75 8.24 -6.64 14.12
N GLU A 76 8.74 -6.17 15.26
CA GLU A 76 7.99 -6.01 16.52
C GLU A 76 6.76 -5.08 16.40
N HIS A 77 6.80 -4.12 15.47
CA HIS A 77 5.69 -3.21 15.22
C HIS A 77 4.67 -3.77 14.21
N MET A 78 4.98 -4.89 13.54
CA MET A 78 4.17 -5.49 12.49
C MET A 78 3.17 -6.51 13.05
N LYS A 79 2.31 -6.07 13.96
CA LYS A 79 1.30 -6.93 14.62
C LYS A 79 0.05 -7.18 13.75
N THR A 80 -0.22 -6.30 12.80
CA THR A 80 -1.44 -6.32 11.96
C THR A 80 -1.07 -6.47 10.49
N SER A 81 -1.93 -7.14 9.70
CA SER A 81 -1.79 -7.27 8.24
C SER A 81 -1.66 -5.93 7.53
N GLU A 82 -2.27 -4.87 8.06
CA GLU A 82 -2.17 -3.51 7.55
C GLU A 82 -0.75 -2.93 7.65
N CYS A 83 0.06 -3.39 8.60
CA CYS A 83 1.43 -2.93 8.72
C CYS A 83 2.27 -3.35 7.50
N LEU A 84 1.98 -4.52 6.92
CA LEU A 84 2.60 -5.02 5.67
C LEU A 84 2.25 -4.17 4.45
N MET A 85 1.12 -3.44 4.50
CA MET A 85 0.75 -2.53 3.41
C MET A 85 1.65 -1.30 3.35
N ILE A 86 2.31 -0.89 4.44
CA ILE A 86 3.19 0.29 4.46
C ILE A 86 4.39 0.13 3.50
N PRO A 87 5.22 -0.93 3.61
CA PRO A 87 6.32 -1.13 2.65
C PRO A 87 5.80 -1.33 1.24
N LEU A 88 4.70 -2.07 1.05
CA LEU A 88 4.09 -2.25 -0.27
C LEU A 88 3.72 -0.91 -0.93
N LEU A 89 2.99 -0.04 -0.21
CA LEU A 89 2.59 1.26 -0.74
C LEU A 89 3.78 2.21 -0.98
N LYS A 90 4.88 2.06 -0.24
CA LYS A 90 6.11 2.82 -0.50
C LYS A 90 6.71 2.41 -1.85
N VAL A 91 6.80 1.10 -2.11
CA VAL A 91 7.28 0.56 -3.38
C VAL A 91 6.39 1.03 -4.52
N GLU A 92 5.06 0.88 -4.40
CA GLU A 92 4.10 1.34 -5.42
C GLU A 92 4.20 2.84 -5.69
N ARG A 93 4.40 3.66 -4.65
CA ARG A 93 4.58 5.10 -4.80
C ARG A 93 5.86 5.45 -5.57
N CYS A 94 6.98 4.78 -5.28
CA CYS A 94 8.23 4.98 -6.00
C CYS A 94 8.12 4.48 -7.45
N TRP A 95 7.48 3.34 -7.67
CA TRP A 95 7.18 2.82 -8.99
C TRP A 95 6.33 3.81 -9.80
N ALA A 96 5.23 4.32 -9.23
CA ALA A 96 4.38 5.31 -9.89
C ALA A 96 5.16 6.58 -10.28
N TYR A 97 6.06 7.04 -9.41
CA TYR A 97 6.91 8.20 -9.70
C TYR A 97 7.93 7.93 -10.81
N ALA A 98 8.50 6.72 -10.85
CA ALA A 98 9.39 6.33 -11.94
C ALA A 98 8.67 6.30 -13.29
N ASN A 99 7.42 5.81 -13.34
CA ASN A 99 6.61 5.82 -14.57
C ASN A 99 6.15 7.23 -14.96
N GLU A 100 5.90 8.12 -13.98
CA GLU A 100 5.60 9.55 -14.22
C GLU A 100 6.77 10.28 -14.90
N LEU A 101 8.01 9.86 -14.62
CA LEU A 101 9.23 10.43 -15.18
C LEU A 101 9.71 9.72 -16.45
N GLN A 102 9.09 8.59 -16.81
CA GLN A 102 9.51 7.83 -17.97
C GLN A 102 9.13 8.64 -19.24
N PRO A 103 10.08 8.88 -20.15
CA PRO A 103 9.86 9.66 -21.37
C PRO A 103 8.97 8.91 -22.38
#